data_AF-A0A3M7QHN7-F1
#
_entry.id   AF-A0A3M7QHN7-F1
#
_cell.length_a   1.000
_cell.length_b   1.000
_cell.length_c   1.000
_cell.angle_alpha   90.00
_cell.angle_beta   90.00
_cell.angle_gamma   90.00
#
_symmetry.space_group_name_H-M   'P 1'
#
loop_
_entity.id
_entity.type
_entity.pdbx_description
1 polymer ?
#
loop_
_entity_poly.entity_id
_entity_poly.type
_entity_poly.pdbx_seq_one_letter_code
_entity_poly.pdbx_strand_id
1 'polypeptide(L)'
;MEHINAVPSSPAINYQQMNPNQTMHTYQTHVYHNEPSAQAQNASNMQSNSQGTDLDQNDFGQILKIFQKYNLKESEEIFRRELNRKNGIEVSLDPTQKEREFYYDIYESLTRFVESTKENKFELSQVLYPIFIHLYMDMINKDYLKLAQEFFTKYSIVQTPNHALDIKKLKLITNKEQLNRSEFRETYGTTKYNVKLSDESYRLLKDFVKVKNSKPLVDLIKENMMLEIYNGPLRDYRQQNQNAGGLLGESNSNNNTERIFYGLLKEPEQTEEAEDLAGEGGEETEKPKVCKF
;
A
#
# COMPACT_ATOMS: atom_id res chain seq x y z
N MET A 1 -22.26 -56.03 8.59
CA MET A 1 -21.00 -55.68 7.90
C MET A 1 -21.04 -54.19 7.64
N GLU A 2 -19.87 -53.58 7.70
CA GLU A 2 -19.56 -52.16 7.42
C GLU A 2 -19.59 -51.21 8.62
N HIS A 3 -18.37 -51.01 9.12
CA HIS A 3 -17.91 -49.99 10.04
C HIS A 3 -17.94 -48.61 9.36
N ILE A 4 -18.54 -47.62 10.01
CA ILE A 4 -18.36 -46.21 9.67
C ILE A 4 -17.42 -45.61 10.73
N ASN A 5 -16.23 -45.22 10.29
CA ASN A 5 -15.20 -44.58 11.11
C ASN A 5 -15.64 -43.17 11.53
N ALA A 6 -15.76 -42.95 12.84
CA ALA A 6 -15.91 -41.63 13.43
C ALA A 6 -14.52 -41.02 13.72
N VAL A 7 -14.34 -39.78 13.26
CA VAL A 7 -13.15 -38.93 13.48
C VAL A 7 -13.08 -38.52 14.96
N PRO A 8 -11.92 -38.59 15.63
CA PRO A 8 -11.80 -38.11 17.01
C PRO A 8 -11.73 -36.58 17.10
N SER A 9 -12.58 -36.04 17.98
CA SER A 9 -12.66 -34.65 18.43
C SER A 9 -11.34 -34.16 19.01
N SER A 10 -10.90 -32.96 18.60
CA SER A 10 -9.74 -32.28 19.18
C SER A 10 -10.14 -31.51 20.45
N PRO A 11 -9.33 -31.57 21.54
CA PRO A 11 -9.65 -30.87 22.78
C PRO A 11 -9.34 -29.37 22.70
N ALA A 12 -10.19 -28.60 23.38
CA ALA A 12 -10.10 -27.15 23.51
C ALA A 12 -8.83 -26.72 24.29
N ILE A 13 -8.13 -25.71 23.78
CA ILE A 13 -7.01 -25.07 24.49
C ILE A 13 -7.56 -23.97 25.41
N ASN A 14 -7.35 -24.20 26.72
CA ASN A 14 -7.62 -23.27 27.80
C ASN A 14 -6.44 -22.30 27.94
N TYR A 15 -6.69 -20.99 27.85
CA TYR A 15 -5.68 -19.95 28.07
C TYR A 15 -5.77 -19.44 29.51
N GLN A 16 -4.92 -19.94 30.40
CA GLN A 16 -4.64 -19.23 31.66
C GLN A 16 -3.30 -19.62 32.29
N GLN A 17 -2.50 -18.57 32.54
CA GLN A 17 -1.47 -18.40 33.57
C GLN A 17 -0.14 -19.16 33.43
N MET A 18 0.90 -18.47 32.95
CA MET A 18 2.27 -18.65 33.46
C MET A 18 3.01 -17.31 33.56
N ASN A 19 3.59 -17.08 34.74
CA ASN A 19 4.38 -15.92 35.17
C ASN A 19 5.79 -15.91 34.52
N PRO A 20 6.41 -14.73 34.28
CA PRO A 20 7.77 -14.64 33.76
C PRO A 20 8.77 -14.49 34.92
N ASN A 21 9.49 -15.56 35.25
CA ASN A 21 10.81 -15.46 35.88
C ASN A 21 11.50 -16.83 35.87
N GLN A 22 12.38 -17.05 34.89
CA GLN A 22 13.53 -17.93 35.04
C GLN A 22 14.52 -17.70 33.88
N THR A 23 15.66 -17.11 34.25
CA THR A 23 16.97 -17.12 33.62
C THR A 23 17.38 -18.46 33.02
N MET A 24 17.99 -18.48 31.84
CA MET A 24 19.08 -19.41 31.48
C MET A 24 19.97 -18.86 30.33
N HIS A 25 21.27 -18.77 30.66
CA HIS A 25 22.45 -19.14 29.88
C HIS A 25 22.73 -18.60 28.45
N THR A 26 23.71 -17.68 28.41
CA THR A 26 25.00 -17.78 27.70
C THR A 26 25.09 -18.69 26.46
N TYR A 27 25.32 -18.08 25.30
CA TYR A 27 26.08 -18.69 24.21
C TYR A 27 27.25 -17.80 23.83
N GLN A 28 28.44 -18.37 24.01
CA GLN A 28 29.74 -17.82 23.74
C GLN A 28 30.19 -18.38 22.38
N THR A 29 30.39 -17.50 21.39
CA THR A 29 30.95 -17.88 20.09
C THR A 29 32.48 -17.86 20.18
N HIS A 30 33.09 -19.05 20.07
CA HIS A 30 34.54 -19.20 19.92
C HIS A 30 34.97 -18.83 18.50
N VAL A 31 35.83 -17.82 18.39
CA VAL A 31 36.62 -17.54 17.18
C VAL A 31 38.07 -17.87 17.50
N TYR A 32 38.63 -18.86 16.82
CA TYR A 32 40.07 -19.17 16.86
C TYR A 32 40.86 -18.02 16.24
N HIS A 33 41.90 -17.54 16.92
CA HIS A 33 43.01 -16.81 16.32
C HIS A 33 44.33 -17.46 16.78
N ASN A 34 45.12 -17.87 15.79
CA ASN A 34 46.53 -18.23 15.94
C ASN A 34 47.36 -16.93 16.10
N GLU A 35 48.17 -16.84 17.14
CA GLU A 35 49.31 -15.92 17.20
C GLU A 35 50.54 -16.52 16.49
N PRO A 36 51.48 -15.65 16.09
CA PRO A 36 52.83 -15.84 16.63
C PRO A 36 53.37 -14.59 17.33
N SER A 37 54.12 -14.90 18.38
CA SER A 37 54.76 -14.06 19.39
C SER A 37 55.75 -13.02 18.87
N ALA A 38 55.67 -11.81 19.43
CA ALA A 38 56.83 -10.94 19.64
C ALA A 38 56.67 -10.16 20.96
N GLN A 39 57.66 -10.33 21.83
CA GLN A 39 57.78 -9.74 23.16
C GLN A 39 58.12 -8.25 23.08
N ALA A 40 57.40 -7.42 23.83
CA ALA A 40 57.94 -6.19 24.41
C ALA A 40 57.21 -5.89 25.73
N GLN A 41 57.97 -5.88 26.82
CA GLN A 41 57.53 -5.70 28.19
C GLN A 41 57.34 -4.21 28.53
N ASN A 42 56.51 -3.99 29.56
CA ASN A 42 56.49 -2.87 30.50
C ASN A 42 55.86 -1.54 30.06
N ALA A 43 54.60 -1.36 30.46
CA ALA A 43 54.18 -0.18 31.22
C ALA A 43 53.02 -0.56 32.15
N SER A 44 53.27 -0.51 33.45
CA SER A 44 52.31 -0.76 34.52
C SER A 44 51.37 0.43 34.71
N ASN A 45 50.15 0.11 35.19
CA ASN A 45 49.22 0.97 35.93
C ASN A 45 48.70 2.26 35.26
N MET A 46 47.43 2.26 34.88
CA MET A 46 46.45 3.18 35.48
C MET A 46 45.05 2.60 35.38
N GLN A 47 44.44 2.41 36.54
CA GLN A 47 43.03 2.08 36.71
C GLN A 47 42.34 3.38 37.10
N SER A 48 41.56 3.99 36.20
CA SER A 48 40.45 4.89 36.57
C SER A 48 39.61 5.35 35.36
N ASN A 49 38.31 5.42 35.61
CA ASN A 49 37.32 6.34 35.05
C ASN A 49 37.02 6.31 33.54
N SER A 50 35.84 5.77 33.25
CA SER A 50 34.95 6.28 32.22
C SER A 50 34.55 7.73 32.52
N GLN A 51 35.37 8.68 32.09
CA GLN A 51 34.96 10.07 31.82
C GLN A 51 35.27 10.33 30.34
N GLY A 52 34.25 10.78 29.60
CA GLY A 52 34.42 11.18 28.20
C GLY A 52 35.43 12.33 28.12
N THR A 53 36.60 12.06 27.57
CA THR A 53 37.58 13.07 27.20
C THR A 53 37.20 13.61 25.84
N ASP A 54 36.83 14.90 25.76
CA ASP A 54 36.81 15.59 24.48
C ASP A 54 38.25 15.71 23.99
N LEU A 55 38.52 15.15 22.81
CA LEU A 55 39.82 15.22 22.14
C LEU A 55 39.97 16.60 21.53
N ASP A 56 41.12 17.25 21.74
CA ASP A 56 41.40 18.59 21.24
C ASP A 56 41.73 18.58 19.74
N GLN A 57 41.48 19.71 19.03
CA GLN A 57 41.74 19.87 17.59
C GLN A 57 43.18 19.47 17.16
N ASN A 58 44.14 19.61 18.09
CA ASN A 58 45.54 19.28 17.88
C ASN A 58 45.82 17.76 17.88
N ASP A 59 45.01 16.98 18.59
CA ASP A 59 45.16 15.52 18.68
C ASP A 59 44.66 14.83 17.39
N PHE A 60 43.62 15.37 16.75
CA PHE A 60 43.15 14.86 15.45
C PHE A 60 44.21 15.00 14.36
N GLY A 61 44.95 16.10 14.35
CA GLY A 61 46.05 16.30 13.41
C GLY A 61 47.18 15.29 13.60
N GLN A 62 47.45 14.86 14.83
CA GLN A 62 48.42 13.80 15.12
C GLN A 62 47.93 12.43 14.67
N ILE A 63 46.65 12.12 14.91
CA ILE A 63 46.02 10.85 14.50
C ILE A 63 46.01 10.70 12.98
N LEU A 64 45.68 11.76 12.22
CA LEU A 64 45.72 11.74 10.76
C LEU A 64 47.13 11.53 10.20
N LYS A 65 48.15 12.12 10.82
CA LYS A 65 49.56 11.90 10.45
C LYS A 65 49.99 10.45 10.69
N ILE A 66 49.49 9.80 11.74
CA ILE A 66 49.74 8.39 12.02
C ILE A 66 49.11 7.53 10.91
N PHE A 67 47.86 7.77 10.52
CA PHE A 67 47.23 7.01 9.43
C PHE A 67 47.98 7.15 8.11
N GLN A 68 48.48 8.35 7.81
CA GLN A 68 49.29 8.58 6.62
C GLN A 68 50.65 7.87 6.69
N LYS A 69 51.30 7.84 7.86
CA LYS A 69 52.58 7.16 8.09
C LYS A 69 52.47 5.64 7.93
N TYR A 70 51.36 5.05 8.36
CA TYR A 70 51.11 3.61 8.29
C TYR A 70 50.25 3.19 7.08
N ASN A 71 49.93 4.13 6.17
CA ASN A 71 49.12 3.91 4.95
C ASN A 71 47.75 3.25 5.23
N LEU A 72 47.13 3.59 6.36
CA LEU A 72 45.86 3.01 6.82
C LEU A 72 44.66 3.79 6.27
N LYS A 73 44.42 3.66 4.96
CA LYS A 73 43.36 4.40 4.25
C LYS A 73 41.96 4.13 4.80
N GLU A 74 41.66 2.88 5.11
CA GLU A 74 40.34 2.47 5.63
C GLU A 74 40.07 3.07 7.02
N SER A 75 41.08 3.06 7.89
CA SER A 75 40.99 3.66 9.22
C SER A 75 40.88 5.19 9.17
N GLU A 76 41.56 5.82 8.21
CA GLU A 76 41.47 7.27 7.98
C GLU A 76 40.06 7.69 7.55
N GLU A 77 39.45 6.96 6.62
CA GLU A 77 38.09 7.26 6.13
C GLU A 77 37.03 7.10 7.23
N ILE A 78 37.13 6.04 8.02
CA ILE A 78 36.23 5.82 9.17
C ILE A 78 36.40 6.94 10.19
N PHE A 79 37.63 7.34 10.50
CA PHE A 79 37.91 8.40 11.47
C PHE A 79 37.39 9.77 11.01
N ARG A 80 37.55 10.12 9.72
CA ARG A 80 36.97 11.34 9.14
C ARG A 80 35.44 11.35 9.19
N ARG A 81 34.81 10.20 8.94
CA ARG A 81 33.35 10.03 9.02
C ARG A 81 32.84 10.26 10.44
N GLU A 82 33.52 9.73 11.45
CA GLU A 82 33.17 9.92 12.86
C GLU A 82 33.42 11.37 13.34
N LEU A 83 34.46 12.05 12.83
CA LEU A 83 34.71 13.48 13.07
C LEU A 83 33.57 14.36 12.55
N ASN A 84 33.12 14.13 11.31
CA ASN A 84 31.97 14.84 10.74
C ASN A 84 30.68 14.60 11.54
N ARG A 85 30.55 13.42 12.15
CA ARG A 85 29.41 13.07 13.01
C ARG A 85 29.44 13.78 14.37
N LYS A 86 30.62 14.05 14.94
CA LYS A 86 30.77 14.70 16.27
C LYS A 86 30.60 16.24 16.21
N ASN A 87 30.90 16.87 15.06
CA ASN A 87 30.87 18.33 14.92
C ASN A 87 29.50 18.96 14.66
N GLY A 88 28.43 18.16 14.52
CA GLY A 88 27.05 18.65 14.39
C GLY A 88 26.76 19.33 13.04
N ILE A 89 25.64 18.93 12.41
CA ILE A 89 25.14 19.40 11.11
C ILE A 89 25.80 18.73 9.90
N GLU A 90 25.57 17.42 9.76
CA GLU A 90 24.70 16.87 8.71
C GLU A 90 24.54 15.39 9.05
N VAL A 91 23.36 15.02 9.56
CA VAL A 91 22.94 13.63 9.43
C VAL A 91 22.78 13.45 7.93
N SER A 92 23.80 12.87 7.28
CA SER A 92 23.62 12.21 6.00
C SER A 92 22.62 11.10 6.28
N LEU A 93 21.34 11.48 6.29
CA LEU A 93 20.21 10.58 6.30
C LEU A 93 20.51 9.63 5.15
N ASP A 94 20.73 8.36 5.49
CA ASP A 94 20.77 7.28 4.52
C ASP A 94 19.67 7.56 3.48
N PRO A 95 19.94 7.55 2.16
CA PRO A 95 18.96 7.97 1.15
C PRO A 95 17.57 7.36 1.37
N THR A 96 17.54 6.12 1.87
CA THR A 96 16.39 5.35 2.35
C THR A 96 15.50 6.09 3.36
N GLN A 97 16.07 6.89 4.26
CA GLN A 97 15.35 7.60 5.32
C GLN A 97 14.64 8.85 4.78
N LYS A 98 15.27 9.61 3.89
CA LYS A 98 14.61 10.75 3.21
C LYS A 98 13.45 10.25 2.34
N GLU A 99 13.66 9.14 1.65
CA GLU A 99 12.62 8.51 0.84
C GLU A 99 11.49 7.94 1.70
N ARG A 100 11.79 7.31 2.84
CA ARG A 100 10.80 6.91 3.83
C ARG A 100 9.92 8.09 4.23
N GLU A 101 10.52 9.19 4.68
CA GLU A 101 9.77 10.38 5.10
C GLU A 101 8.88 10.91 3.98
N PHE A 102 9.35 10.88 2.74
CA PHE A 102 8.58 11.27 1.56
C PHE A 102 7.31 10.41 1.35
N TYR A 103 7.41 9.08 1.36
CA TYR A 103 6.23 8.21 1.15
C TYR A 103 5.17 8.39 2.25
N TYR A 104 5.63 8.48 3.50
CA TYR A 104 4.75 8.64 4.64
C TYR A 104 4.13 10.04 4.67
N ASP A 105 4.89 11.11 4.42
CA ASP A 105 4.37 12.49 4.37
C ASP A 105 3.31 12.64 3.28
N ILE A 106 3.53 12.09 2.09
CA ILE A 106 2.53 12.12 1.01
C ILE A 106 1.24 11.45 1.46
N TYR A 107 1.31 10.21 1.93
CA TYR A 107 0.11 9.44 2.24
C TYR A 107 -0.62 9.96 3.49
N GLU A 108 0.12 10.35 4.54
CA GLU A 108 -0.48 10.90 5.75
C GLU A 108 -1.07 12.29 5.52
N SER A 109 -0.42 13.16 4.73
CA SER A 109 -0.98 14.48 4.44
C SER A 109 -2.28 14.37 3.66
N LEU A 110 -2.36 13.46 2.68
CA LEU A 110 -3.59 13.17 1.95
C LEU A 110 -4.67 12.58 2.87
N THR A 111 -4.31 11.64 3.74
CA THR A 111 -5.24 11.03 4.70
C THR A 111 -5.81 12.08 5.66
N ARG A 112 -4.96 12.94 6.23
CA ARG A 112 -5.40 14.04 7.12
C ARG A 112 -6.30 15.03 6.40
N PHE A 113 -6.02 15.33 5.13
CA PHE A 113 -6.89 16.16 4.31
C PHE A 113 -8.28 15.53 4.16
N VAL A 114 -8.36 14.26 3.77
CA VAL A 114 -9.64 13.53 3.63
C VAL A 114 -10.42 13.50 4.96
N GLU A 115 -9.73 13.34 6.08
CA GLU A 115 -10.37 13.35 7.41
C GLU A 115 -10.85 14.74 7.84
N SER A 116 -10.18 15.81 7.38
CA SER A 116 -10.57 17.18 7.68
C SER A 116 -11.86 17.61 6.97
N THR A 117 -12.13 17.05 5.79
CA THR A 117 -13.32 17.35 4.98
C THR A 117 -14.48 16.45 5.41
N LYS A 118 -15.18 16.79 6.50
CA LYS A 118 -16.22 15.92 7.09
C LYS A 118 -17.33 15.52 6.10
N GLU A 119 -17.84 16.47 5.32
CA GLU A 119 -18.98 16.24 4.41
C GLU A 119 -18.54 15.42 3.19
N ASN A 120 -17.43 15.79 2.56
CA ASN A 120 -16.90 15.16 1.34
C ASN A 120 -16.02 13.93 1.59
N LYS A 121 -15.84 13.52 2.85
CA LYS A 121 -14.93 12.45 3.27
C LYS A 121 -15.13 11.16 2.47
N PHE A 122 -16.38 10.79 2.21
CA PHE A 122 -16.71 9.53 1.52
C PHE A 122 -16.29 9.55 0.06
N GLU A 123 -16.42 10.69 -0.62
CA GLU A 123 -15.95 10.84 -1.99
C GLU A 123 -14.43 10.86 -2.05
N LEU A 124 -13.81 11.70 -1.22
CA LEU A 124 -12.38 11.92 -1.23
C LEU A 124 -11.58 10.71 -0.74
N SER A 125 -12.18 9.82 0.07
CA SER A 125 -11.52 8.60 0.52
C SER A 125 -11.22 7.62 -0.61
N GLN A 126 -11.94 7.66 -1.74
CA GLN A 126 -11.64 6.83 -2.91
C GLN A 126 -10.27 7.13 -3.51
N VAL A 127 -9.73 8.33 -3.32
CA VAL A 127 -8.41 8.72 -3.81
C VAL A 127 -7.28 8.01 -3.03
N LEU A 128 -7.54 7.57 -1.80
CA LEU A 128 -6.52 6.97 -0.94
C LEU A 128 -6.05 5.61 -1.46
N TYR A 129 -6.96 4.78 -1.95
CA TYR A 129 -6.64 3.42 -2.42
C TYR A 129 -5.67 3.38 -3.61
N PRO A 130 -5.93 4.04 -4.76
CA PRO A 130 -4.99 4.02 -5.87
C PRO A 130 -3.64 4.61 -5.48
N ILE A 131 -3.61 5.70 -4.72
CA ILE A 131 -2.36 6.30 -4.23
C ILE A 131 -1.59 5.31 -3.34
N PHE A 132 -2.27 4.59 -2.44
CA PHE A 132 -1.65 3.55 -1.62
C PHE A 132 -0.98 2.47 -2.47
N ILE A 133 -1.67 1.96 -3.50
CA ILE A 133 -1.13 0.93 -4.41
C ILE A 133 0.08 1.45 -5.16
N HIS A 134 -0.01 2.63 -5.77
CA HIS A 134 1.08 3.17 -6.57
C HIS A 134 2.33 3.48 -5.73
N LEU A 135 2.16 4.01 -4.50
CA LEU A 135 3.28 4.20 -3.59
C LEU A 135 3.93 2.85 -3.21
N TYR A 136 3.13 1.83 -2.90
CA TYR A 136 3.63 0.48 -2.61
C TYR A 136 4.39 -0.12 -3.78
N MET A 137 3.83 -0.07 -4.99
CA MET A 137 4.47 -0.57 -6.20
C MET A 137 5.77 0.19 -6.51
N ASP A 138 5.81 1.51 -6.29
CA ASP A 138 7.02 2.32 -6.47
C ASP A 138 8.13 1.91 -5.49
N MET A 139 7.80 1.70 -4.20
CA MET A 139 8.75 1.21 -3.21
C MET A 139 9.31 -0.17 -3.57
N ILE A 140 8.47 -1.09 -4.07
CA ILE A 140 8.92 -2.43 -4.53
C ILE A 140 9.79 -2.31 -5.79
N ASN A 141 9.48 -1.41 -6.72
CA ASN A 141 10.29 -1.19 -7.93
C ASN A 141 11.69 -0.64 -7.64
N LYS A 142 11.84 0.13 -6.55
CA LYS A 142 13.10 0.69 -6.02
C LYS A 142 13.82 -0.25 -5.05
N ASP A 143 13.30 -1.47 -4.87
CA ASP A 143 13.85 -2.50 -3.97
C ASP A 143 13.88 -2.11 -2.47
N TYR A 144 13.00 -1.17 -2.06
CA TYR A 144 12.83 -0.77 -0.65
C TYR A 144 11.90 -1.73 0.11
N LEU A 145 12.26 -3.01 0.16
CA LEU A 145 11.37 -4.09 0.60
C LEU A 145 10.89 -3.93 2.06
N LYS A 146 11.80 -3.58 2.98
CA LYS A 146 11.44 -3.37 4.40
C LYS A 146 10.47 -2.21 4.57
N LEU A 147 10.76 -1.09 3.91
CA LEU A 147 9.92 0.11 3.92
C LEU A 147 8.53 -0.18 3.35
N ALA A 148 8.46 -0.90 2.23
CA ALA A 148 7.20 -1.30 1.62
C ALA A 148 6.35 -2.17 2.56
N GLN A 149 6.96 -3.13 3.26
CA GLN A 149 6.25 -3.99 4.22
C GLN A 149 5.72 -3.22 5.44
N GLU A 150 6.51 -2.29 5.98
CA GLU A 150 6.12 -1.41 7.08
C GLU A 150 4.97 -0.49 6.66
N PHE A 151 5.06 0.13 5.47
CA PHE A 151 4.02 0.96 4.89
C PHE A 151 2.72 0.17 4.67
N PHE A 152 2.82 -1.02 4.08
CA PHE A 152 1.68 -1.89 3.82
C PHE A 152 0.98 -2.29 5.11
N THR A 153 1.73 -2.72 6.13
CA THR A 153 1.17 -3.14 7.42
C THR A 153 0.43 -2.00 8.11
N LYS A 154 0.96 -0.77 8.01
CA LYS A 154 0.35 0.41 8.63
C LYS A 154 -0.96 0.84 7.96
N TYR A 155 -1.02 0.85 6.64
CA TYR A 155 -2.14 1.48 5.91
C TYR A 155 -3.12 0.52 5.23
N SER A 156 -2.78 -0.77 5.09
CA SER A 156 -3.67 -1.77 4.46
C SER A 156 -5.01 -1.94 5.18
N ILE A 157 -5.04 -1.80 6.52
CA ILE A 157 -6.27 -1.95 7.32
C ILE A 157 -7.33 -0.94 6.89
N VAL A 158 -6.92 0.30 6.62
CA VAL A 158 -7.82 1.41 6.22
C VAL A 158 -8.49 1.10 4.87
N GLN A 159 -7.78 0.40 3.98
CA GLN A 159 -8.26 0.09 2.63
C GLN A 159 -9.06 -1.22 2.54
N THR A 160 -8.96 -2.08 3.57
CA THR A 160 -9.54 -3.43 3.57
C THR A 160 -11.05 -3.50 3.40
N PRO A 161 -11.88 -2.61 3.96
CA PRO A 161 -13.35 -2.71 3.83
C PRO A 161 -13.85 -2.80 2.39
N ASN A 162 -13.21 -2.08 1.47
CA ASN A 162 -13.62 -2.00 0.06
C ASN A 162 -12.77 -2.89 -0.86
N HIS A 163 -11.54 -3.25 -0.47
CA HIS A 163 -10.56 -3.89 -1.34
C HIS A 163 -9.89 -5.13 -0.70
N ALA A 164 -10.61 -5.87 0.14
CA ALA A 164 -10.06 -6.98 0.92
C ALA A 164 -9.34 -8.05 0.07
N LEU A 165 -9.89 -8.41 -1.09
CA LEU A 165 -9.31 -9.42 -1.98
C LEU A 165 -8.01 -8.92 -2.61
N ASP A 166 -8.02 -7.69 -3.12
CA ASP A 166 -6.85 -7.09 -3.79
C ASP A 166 -5.71 -6.89 -2.79
N ILE A 167 -6.02 -6.45 -1.57
CA ILE A 167 -5.01 -6.30 -0.51
C ILE A 167 -4.40 -7.66 -0.15
N LYS A 168 -5.19 -8.74 -0.09
CA LYS A 168 -4.64 -10.08 0.14
C LYS A 168 -3.68 -10.50 -0.97
N LYS A 169 -4.03 -10.24 -2.24
CA LYS A 169 -3.14 -10.53 -3.39
C LYS A 169 -1.89 -9.66 -3.35
N LEU A 170 -2.04 -8.36 -3.09
CA LEU A 170 -0.94 -7.39 -3.01
C LEU A 170 0.05 -7.76 -1.90
N LYS A 171 -0.43 -8.28 -0.76
CA LYS A 171 0.42 -8.77 0.34
C LYS A 171 1.38 -9.89 -0.08
N LEU A 172 1.03 -10.69 -1.09
CA LEU A 172 1.89 -11.78 -1.58
C LEU A 172 3.06 -11.27 -2.44
N ILE A 173 2.98 -10.02 -2.91
CA ILE A 173 3.99 -9.40 -3.76
C ILE A 173 5.03 -8.74 -2.87
N THR A 174 6.22 -9.33 -2.77
CA THR A 174 7.28 -8.86 -1.87
C THR A 174 8.55 -8.43 -2.59
N ASN A 175 8.68 -8.73 -3.87
CA ASN A 175 9.83 -8.38 -4.69
C ASN A 175 9.42 -7.89 -6.08
N LYS A 176 10.36 -7.27 -6.79
CA LYS A 176 10.16 -6.68 -8.11
C LYS A 176 9.76 -7.69 -9.19
N GLU A 177 10.30 -8.91 -9.15
CA GLU A 177 9.95 -9.97 -10.10
C GLU A 177 8.49 -10.40 -9.95
N GLN A 178 8.03 -10.59 -8.71
CA GLN A 178 6.64 -10.90 -8.39
C GLN A 178 5.72 -9.77 -8.84
N LEU A 179 6.12 -8.51 -8.62
CA LEU A 179 5.35 -7.36 -9.06
C LEU A 179 5.19 -7.37 -10.58
N ASN A 180 6.27 -7.58 -11.33
CA ASN A 180 6.25 -7.59 -12.79
C ASN A 180 5.42 -8.73 -13.39
N ARG A 181 5.23 -9.84 -12.66
CA ARG A 181 4.37 -10.96 -13.07
C ARG A 181 2.93 -10.85 -12.56
N SER A 182 2.63 -9.84 -11.75
CA SER A 182 1.31 -9.68 -11.14
C SER A 182 0.36 -8.91 -12.05
N GLU A 183 -0.95 -9.17 -11.89
CA GLU A 183 -2.02 -8.41 -12.55
C GLU A 183 -1.97 -6.91 -12.20
N PHE A 184 -1.40 -6.56 -11.04
CA PHE A 184 -1.27 -5.16 -10.61
C PHE A 184 -0.34 -4.38 -11.54
N ARG A 185 0.77 -4.97 -12.00
CA ARG A 185 1.69 -4.26 -12.89
C ARG A 185 1.06 -4.00 -14.25
N GLU A 186 0.34 -4.98 -14.79
CA GLU A 186 -0.35 -4.84 -16.07
C GLU A 186 -1.48 -3.80 -15.97
N THR A 187 -2.32 -3.95 -14.95
CA THR A 187 -3.51 -3.12 -14.75
C THR A 187 -3.13 -1.67 -14.43
N TYR A 188 -2.41 -1.44 -13.34
CA TYR A 188 -2.06 -0.09 -12.88
C TYR A 188 -0.92 0.55 -13.70
N GLY A 189 -0.18 -0.22 -14.49
CA GLY A 189 0.87 0.31 -15.37
C GLY A 189 0.34 0.88 -16.69
N THR A 190 -0.81 0.41 -17.17
CA THR A 190 -1.36 0.78 -18.49
C THR A 190 -2.64 1.60 -18.39
N THR A 191 -3.41 1.44 -17.31
CA THR A 191 -4.71 2.07 -17.15
C THR A 191 -4.77 2.89 -15.87
N LYS A 192 -5.53 3.99 -15.92
CA LYS A 192 -5.72 4.89 -14.79
C LYS A 192 -6.90 4.44 -13.94
N TYR A 193 -6.77 4.58 -12.63
CA TYR A 193 -7.86 4.31 -11.70
C TYR A 193 -8.93 5.40 -11.81
N ASN A 194 -10.18 5.03 -12.04
CA ASN A 194 -11.28 5.97 -12.21
C ASN A 194 -11.94 6.32 -10.88
N VAL A 195 -12.01 7.61 -10.58
CA VAL A 195 -12.66 8.16 -9.40
C VAL A 195 -13.67 9.19 -9.84
N LYS A 196 -14.94 8.99 -9.50
CA LYS A 196 -15.97 10.01 -9.69
C LYS A 196 -16.00 10.93 -8.48
N LEU A 197 -16.12 12.23 -8.67
CA LEU A 197 -16.20 13.21 -7.59
C LEU A 197 -17.25 14.28 -7.93
N SER A 198 -17.93 14.81 -6.93
CA SER A 198 -18.73 16.02 -7.11
C SER A 198 -17.83 17.22 -7.40
N ASP A 199 -18.39 18.27 -7.98
CA ASP A 199 -17.71 19.55 -8.21
C ASP A 199 -16.98 20.07 -6.96
N GLU A 200 -17.65 20.01 -5.81
CA GLU A 200 -17.10 20.50 -4.54
C GLU A 200 -15.93 19.64 -4.05
N SER A 201 -16.09 18.32 -4.05
CA SER A 201 -15.00 17.39 -3.68
C SER A 201 -13.78 17.60 -4.58
N TYR A 202 -14.00 17.74 -5.89
CA TYR A 202 -12.92 17.98 -6.84
C TYR A 202 -12.20 19.31 -6.57
N ARG A 203 -12.94 20.38 -6.28
CA ARG A 203 -12.38 21.69 -5.93
C ARG A 203 -11.50 21.60 -4.68
N LEU A 204 -11.99 20.96 -3.63
CA LEU A 204 -11.25 20.76 -2.38
C LEU A 204 -9.94 19.99 -2.62
N LEU A 205 -9.99 18.90 -3.38
CA LEU A 205 -8.80 18.12 -3.72
C LEU A 205 -7.79 18.97 -4.52
N LYS A 206 -8.27 19.73 -5.50
CA LYS A 206 -7.43 20.60 -6.33
C LYS A 206 -6.75 21.67 -5.48
N ASP A 207 -7.45 22.27 -4.53
CA ASP A 207 -6.89 23.30 -3.66
C ASP A 207 -5.90 22.73 -2.65
N PHE A 208 -6.18 21.54 -2.09
CA PHE A 208 -5.21 20.81 -1.27
C PHE A 208 -3.90 20.54 -2.01
N VAL A 209 -4.00 20.02 -3.24
CA VAL A 209 -2.82 19.69 -4.06
C VAL A 209 -2.00 20.95 -4.36
N LYS A 210 -2.65 22.08 -4.64
CA LYS A 210 -1.95 23.37 -4.82
C LYS A 210 -1.25 23.83 -3.54
N VAL A 211 -1.93 23.77 -2.40
CA VAL A 211 -1.39 24.22 -1.10
C VAL A 211 -0.21 23.36 -0.65
N LYS A 212 -0.31 22.03 -0.82
CA LYS A 212 0.79 21.11 -0.50
C LYS A 212 2.03 21.39 -1.35
N ASN A 213 1.87 21.97 -2.54
CA ASN A 213 2.94 22.36 -3.47
C ASN A 213 3.98 21.23 -3.69
N SER A 214 3.50 19.98 -3.71
CA SER A 214 4.33 18.80 -3.90
C SER A 214 4.16 18.31 -5.33
N LYS A 215 5.13 18.61 -6.19
CA LYS A 215 5.14 18.14 -7.58
C LYS A 215 4.98 16.61 -7.69
N PRO A 216 5.68 15.79 -6.88
CA PRO A 216 5.50 14.34 -6.95
C PRO A 216 4.07 13.88 -6.65
N LEU A 217 3.34 14.55 -5.74
CA LEU A 217 1.94 14.24 -5.48
C LEU A 217 1.04 14.61 -6.67
N VAL A 218 1.29 15.77 -7.29
CA VAL A 218 0.56 16.22 -8.48
C VAL A 218 0.75 15.21 -9.62
N ASP A 219 1.99 14.81 -9.88
CA ASP A 219 2.34 13.88 -10.94
C ASP A 219 1.73 12.49 -10.65
N LEU A 220 1.86 12.01 -9.40
CA LEU A 220 1.24 10.76 -8.96
C LEU A 220 -0.27 10.75 -9.19
N ILE A 221 -0.98 11.84 -8.87
CA ILE A 221 -2.42 11.94 -9.09
C ILE A 221 -2.76 11.96 -10.58
N LYS A 222 -2.07 12.80 -11.34
CA LYS A 222 -2.35 13.04 -12.77
C LYS A 222 -2.05 11.82 -13.64
N GLU A 223 -0.98 11.11 -13.35
CA GLU A 223 -0.52 9.96 -14.14
C GLU A 223 -1.37 8.72 -13.86
N ASN A 224 -1.78 8.52 -12.61
CA ASN A 224 -2.35 7.26 -12.17
C ASN A 224 -3.87 7.28 -11.96
N MET A 225 -4.50 8.46 -11.94
CA MET A 225 -5.95 8.57 -11.75
C MET A 225 -6.65 9.33 -12.88
N MET A 226 -7.86 8.89 -13.16
CA MET A 226 -8.84 9.60 -13.97
C MET A 226 -9.89 10.15 -13.02
N LEU A 227 -9.94 11.48 -12.91
CA LEU A 227 -10.91 12.17 -12.07
C LEU A 227 -12.08 12.61 -12.96
N GLU A 228 -13.24 11.99 -12.75
CA GLU A 228 -14.47 12.33 -13.44
C GLU A 228 -15.35 13.19 -12.54
N ILE A 229 -15.74 14.36 -13.03
CA ILE A 229 -16.58 15.29 -12.26
C ILE A 229 -18.03 15.03 -12.63
N TYR A 230 -18.87 14.76 -11.64
CA TYR A 230 -20.31 14.61 -11.83
C TYR A 230 -21.07 15.78 -11.20
N ASN A 231 -22.11 16.22 -11.90
CA ASN A 231 -22.99 17.29 -11.45
C ASN A 231 -24.18 16.67 -10.71
N GLY A 232 -24.05 16.52 -9.40
CA GLY A 232 -25.09 15.92 -8.56
C GLY A 232 -24.90 16.23 -7.08
N PRO A 233 -25.86 15.80 -6.22
CA PRO A 233 -25.71 15.91 -4.78
C PRO A 233 -24.55 15.02 -4.31
N LEU A 234 -23.94 15.42 -3.19
CA LEU A 234 -22.85 14.66 -2.58
C LEU A 234 -23.28 13.23 -2.23
N ARG A 235 -22.47 12.24 -2.61
CA ARG A 235 -22.77 10.83 -2.32
C ARG A 235 -22.60 10.52 -0.83
N ASP A 236 -23.60 9.87 -0.27
CA ASP A 236 -23.53 9.30 1.08
C ASP A 236 -22.64 8.05 1.11
N TYR A 237 -22.18 7.68 2.30
CA TYR A 237 -21.34 6.50 2.54
C TYR A 237 -21.88 5.23 1.87
N ARG A 238 -23.21 4.99 1.97
CA ARG A 238 -23.84 3.78 1.42
C ARG A 238 -23.73 3.71 -0.09
N GLN A 239 -24.07 4.81 -0.77
CA GLN A 239 -23.99 4.89 -2.24
C GLN A 239 -22.54 4.71 -2.69
N GLN A 240 -21.62 5.33 -1.97
CA GLN A 240 -20.20 5.23 -2.27
C GLN A 240 -19.66 3.81 -2.10
N ASN A 241 -20.04 3.14 -1.02
CA ASN A 241 -19.61 1.78 -0.72
C ASN A 241 -20.14 0.76 -1.73
N GLN A 242 -21.31 1.00 -2.33
CA GLN A 242 -21.87 0.14 -3.38
C GLN A 242 -21.11 0.24 -4.71
N ASN A 243 -20.54 1.41 -5.00
CA ASN A 243 -19.79 1.64 -6.24
C ASN A 243 -18.28 1.37 -6.08
N ALA A 244 -17.80 1.19 -4.85
CA ALA A 244 -16.40 0.91 -4.54
C ALA A 244 -16.04 -0.58 -4.76
N GLY A 245 -14.73 -0.87 -4.74
CA GLY A 245 -14.21 -2.24 -4.78
C GLY A 245 -13.78 -2.76 -6.16
N GLY A 246 -14.01 -2.00 -7.23
CA GLY A 246 -13.44 -2.29 -8.53
C GLY A 246 -11.92 -2.11 -8.54
N LEU A 247 -11.20 -3.01 -9.23
CA LEU A 247 -9.74 -2.94 -9.39
C LEU A 247 -9.31 -1.62 -10.05
N LEU A 248 -10.07 -1.14 -11.04
CA LEU A 248 -9.86 0.14 -11.71
C LEU A 248 -10.80 1.26 -11.23
N GLY A 249 -11.50 1.04 -10.13
CA GLY A 249 -12.47 2.00 -9.59
C GLY A 249 -13.80 1.94 -10.32
N GLU A 250 -14.45 3.09 -10.45
CA GLU A 250 -15.81 3.19 -10.97
C GLU A 250 -15.84 3.07 -12.51
N SER A 251 -16.95 2.60 -13.08
CA SER A 251 -17.11 2.62 -14.54
C SER A 251 -17.17 4.06 -15.05
N ASN A 252 -16.40 4.38 -16.10
CA ASN A 252 -16.47 5.69 -16.76
C ASN A 252 -17.91 5.92 -17.26
N SER A 253 -18.45 7.13 -17.08
CA SER A 253 -19.82 7.41 -17.54
C SER A 253 -20.03 7.15 -19.04
N ASN A 254 -18.98 7.24 -19.85
CA ASN A 254 -19.06 6.94 -21.29
C ASN A 254 -19.20 5.44 -21.59
N ASN A 255 -18.74 4.56 -20.71
CA ASN A 255 -18.72 3.11 -20.95
C ASN A 255 -20.13 2.49 -20.97
N ASN A 256 -21.08 3.11 -20.26
CA ASN A 256 -22.44 2.60 -20.12
C ASN A 256 -23.46 3.37 -20.99
N THR A 257 -23.02 3.95 -22.11
CA THR A 257 -23.88 4.78 -22.98
C THR A 257 -24.44 4.03 -24.19
N GLU A 258 -23.86 2.88 -24.53
CA GLU A 258 -24.28 2.10 -25.69
C GLU A 258 -25.67 1.46 -25.44
N ARG A 259 -26.52 1.50 -26.46
CA ARG A 259 -27.85 0.87 -26.39
C ARG A 259 -27.69 -0.64 -26.46
N ILE A 260 -27.84 -1.29 -25.31
CA ILE A 260 -27.88 -2.74 -25.21
C ILE A 260 -29.35 -3.17 -25.30
N PHE A 261 -29.67 -4.02 -26.28
CA PHE A 261 -30.99 -4.64 -26.38
C PHE A 261 -31.08 -5.79 -25.37
N TYR A 262 -31.53 -5.49 -24.15
CA TYR A 262 -31.75 -6.46 -23.07
C TYR A 262 -33.13 -7.15 -23.14
N GLY A 263 -33.90 -6.90 -24.20
CA GLY A 263 -35.21 -7.53 -24.42
C GLY A 263 -35.09 -8.98 -24.89
N LEU A 264 -36.11 -9.78 -24.61
CA LEU A 264 -36.22 -11.14 -25.15
C LEU A 264 -36.53 -11.07 -26.65
N LEU A 265 -36.05 -12.08 -27.38
CA LEU A 265 -36.43 -12.24 -28.78
C LEU A 265 -37.94 -12.51 -28.87
N LYS A 266 -38.60 -11.95 -29.89
CA LYS A 266 -40.01 -12.25 -30.15
C LYS A 266 -40.18 -13.76 -30.32
N GLU A 267 -41.12 -14.34 -29.58
CA GLU A 267 -41.47 -15.76 -29.73
C GLU A 267 -41.95 -16.02 -31.16
N PRO A 268 -41.63 -17.19 -31.75
CA PRO A 268 -42.19 -17.56 -33.04
C PRO A 268 -43.72 -17.59 -32.92
N GLU A 269 -44.42 -16.94 -33.85
CA GLU A 269 -45.87 -17.05 -33.94
C GLU A 269 -46.20 -18.53 -34.13
N GLN A 270 -46.82 -19.14 -33.13
CA GLN A 270 -47.41 -20.46 -33.30
C GLN A 270 -48.45 -20.29 -34.39
N THR A 271 -48.15 -20.80 -35.59
CA THR A 271 -49.19 -21.06 -36.57
C THR A 271 -50.00 -22.18 -35.92
N GLU A 272 -51.06 -21.81 -35.20
CA GLU A 272 -52.12 -22.76 -34.91
C GLU A 272 -52.63 -23.20 -36.28
N GLU A 273 -52.10 -24.31 -36.78
CA GLU A 273 -52.78 -25.09 -37.79
C GLU A 273 -54.10 -25.49 -37.13
N ALA A 274 -55.11 -24.65 -37.32
CA ALA A 274 -56.48 -24.95 -36.99
C ALA A 274 -56.80 -26.25 -37.73
N GLU A 275 -56.84 -27.36 -36.99
CA GLU A 275 -57.46 -28.57 -37.48
C GLU A 275 -58.90 -28.20 -37.84
N ASP A 276 -59.16 -28.12 -39.14
CA ASP A 276 -60.48 -27.93 -39.74
C ASP A 276 -61.41 -29.06 -39.27
N LEU A 277 -62.01 -28.89 -38.09
CA LEU A 277 -63.24 -29.57 -37.70
C LEU A 277 -64.38 -28.57 -37.77
N ALA A 278 -65.00 -28.59 -38.94
CA ALA A 278 -66.23 -27.91 -39.30
C ALA A 278 -67.28 -27.89 -38.17
N GLY A 279 -67.79 -26.69 -37.89
CA GLY A 279 -68.95 -26.46 -37.05
C GLY A 279 -69.46 -25.04 -37.25
N GLU A 280 -70.51 -24.89 -38.06
CA GLU A 280 -71.18 -23.65 -38.44
C GLU A 280 -71.68 -22.81 -37.24
N GLY A 281 -71.66 -21.48 -37.37
CA GLY A 281 -72.55 -20.57 -36.62
C GLY A 281 -71.94 -19.19 -36.28
N GLY A 282 -72.54 -18.11 -36.81
CA GLY A 282 -72.22 -16.69 -36.52
C GLY A 282 -72.39 -16.31 -35.03
N GLU A 283 -71.98 -15.15 -34.54
CA GLU A 283 -72.15 -13.76 -35.00
C GLU A 283 -71.08 -12.84 -34.35
N GLU A 284 -70.96 -11.63 -34.91
CA GLU A 284 -70.09 -10.53 -34.50
C GLU A 284 -70.27 -10.08 -33.03
N THR A 285 -69.20 -9.63 -32.35
CA THR A 285 -69.13 -8.28 -31.74
C THR A 285 -67.81 -7.98 -31.00
N GLU A 286 -67.32 -6.76 -31.25
CA GLU A 286 -66.56 -5.83 -30.39
C GLU A 286 -65.16 -6.18 -29.81
N LYS A 287 -64.15 -5.53 -30.40
CA LYS A 287 -62.81 -5.32 -29.82
C LYS A 287 -62.86 -4.39 -28.59
N PRO A 288 -62.26 -4.74 -27.44
CA PRO A 288 -61.88 -3.75 -26.44
C PRO A 288 -60.42 -3.28 -26.62
N LYS A 289 -60.19 -2.09 -26.09
CA LYS A 289 -59.13 -1.13 -26.40
C LYS A 289 -57.75 -1.53 -25.83
N VAL A 290 -56.70 -1.20 -26.57
CA VAL A 290 -55.30 -1.28 -26.13
C VAL A 290 -55.07 -0.29 -24.97
N CYS A 291 -54.69 -0.78 -23.80
CA CYS A 291 -54.11 0.03 -22.72
C CYS A 291 -52.66 0.37 -23.10
N LYS A 292 -52.38 1.67 -23.26
CA LYS A 292 -51.01 2.19 -23.32
C LYS A 292 -50.44 2.30 -21.91
N PHE A 293 -49.28 1.70 -21.69
CA PHE A 293 -48.27 2.15 -20.74
C PHE A 293 -46.92 2.16 -21.45
#